data_AF-A0A554MQ53-F1
#
_entry.id   AF-A0A554MQ53-F1
#
_cell.length_a   1.000
_cell.length_b   1.000
_cell.length_c   1.000
_cell.angle_alpha   90.00
_cell.angle_beta   90.00
_cell.angle_gamma   90.00
#
_symmetry.space_group_name_H-M   'P 1'
#
loop_
_entity.id
_entity.type
_entity.pdbx_description
1 polymer ?
#
loop_
_entity_poly.entity_id
_entity_poly.type
_entity_poly.pdbx_seq_one_letter_code
_entity_poly.pdbx_strand_id
1 'polypeptide(L)' 'MQNINYDLIKVLHMNQRLSWFIEHHALPDANTAKCHSVPALEKMLADLKGHEKAISAEIGMRVGAKVWE' A
#
# COMPACT_ATOMS: atom_id res chain seq x y z
N MET A 1 -13.51 21.22 -2.35
CA MET A 1 -13.50 20.51 -1.06
C MET A 1 -12.67 19.26 -1.24
N GLN A 2 -11.58 19.12 -0.48
CA GLN A 2 -10.86 17.86 -0.38
C GLN A 2 -11.68 16.93 0.51
N ASN A 3 -12.09 15.77 0.00
CA ASN A 3 -12.78 14.76 0.78
C ASN A 3 -11.73 13.76 1.23
N ILE A 4 -11.40 13.79 2.52
CA ILE A 4 -10.30 13.00 3.06
C ILE A 4 -10.63 11.50 3.05
N ASN A 5 -11.90 11.09 3.09
CA ASN A 5 -12.26 9.67 2.89
C ASN A 5 -11.87 9.19 1.49
N TYR A 6 -12.21 9.99 0.48
CA TYR A 6 -11.91 9.68 -0.91
C TYR A 6 -10.40 9.67 -1.16
N ASP A 7 -9.66 10.60 -0.56
CA ASP A 7 -8.21 10.64 -0.67
C ASP A 7 -7.55 9.43 0.04
N LEU A 8 -8.04 9.02 1.21
CA LEU A 8 -7.57 7.80 1.89
C LEU A 8 -7.81 6.53 1.07
N ILE A 9 -8.99 6.40 0.44
CA ILE A 9 -9.31 5.27 -0.45
C ILE A 9 -8.36 5.26 -1.66
N LYS A 10 -8.10 6.43 -2.27
CA LYS A 10 -7.14 6.54 -3.37
C LYS A 10 -5.74 6.11 -2.95
N VAL A 11 -5.25 6.60 -1.81
CA VAL A 11 -3.92 6.23 -1.30
C VAL A 11 -3.86 4.72 -1.02
N LEU A 12 -4.91 4.15 -0.43
CA LEU A 12 -5.00 2.70 -0.22
C LEU A 12 -4.87 1.92 -1.53
N HIS A 13 -5.65 2.29 -2.55
CA HIS A 13 -5.58 1.64 -3.87
C HIS A 13 -4.22 1.80 -4.54
N MET A 14 -3.57 2.96 -4.42
CA MET A 14 -2.23 3.18 -4.95
C MET A 14 -1.20 2.27 -4.27
N ASN A 15 -1.26 2.15 -2.94
CA ASN A 15 -0.36 1.28 -2.18
C ASN A 15 -0.58 -0.18 -2.54
N GLN A 16 -1.83 -0.64 -2.60
CA GLN A 16 -2.19 -2.02 -3.00
C GLN A 16 -1.69 -2.36 -4.40
N ARG A 17 -1.80 -1.42 -5.34
CA ARG A 17 -1.29 -1.63 -6.70
C ARG A 17 0.22 -1.78 -6.71
N LEU A 18 0.93 -0.94 -5.96
CA LEU A 18 2.39 -0.99 -5.90
C LEU A 18 2.89 -2.23 -5.15
N SER A 19 2.27 -2.60 -4.02
CA SER A 19 2.64 -3.79 -3.26
C SER A 19 2.42 -5.05 -4.09
N TRP A 20 1.28 -5.15 -4.79
CA TRP A 20 1.02 -6.25 -5.72
C TRP A 20 2.08 -6.35 -6.80
N PHE A 21 2.45 -5.22 -7.42
CA PHE A 21 3.50 -5.19 -8.44
C PHE A 21 4.87 -5.62 -7.90
N ILE A 22 5.25 -5.13 -6.72
CA ILE A 22 6.54 -5.51 -6.11
C ILE A 22 6.56 -7.01 -5.81
N GLU A 23 5.48 -7.55 -5.24
CA GLU A 23 5.36 -8.95 -4.86
C GLU A 23 5.35 -9.91 -6.06
N HIS A 24 4.63 -9.57 -7.13
CA HIS A 24 4.39 -10.50 -8.25
C HIS A 24 5.29 -10.28 -9.46
N HIS A 25 5.96 -9.13 -9.56
CA HIS A 25 6.81 -8.80 -10.70
C HIS A 25 8.22 -8.37 -10.28
N ALA A 26 8.34 -7.29 -9.51
CA ALA A 26 9.66 -6.70 -9.26
C ALA A 26 10.58 -7.61 -8.44
N LEU A 27 10.08 -8.26 -7.38
CA LEU A 27 10.87 -9.19 -6.57
C LEU A 27 11.26 -10.46 -7.34
N PRO A 28 10.35 -11.15 -8.05
CA PRO A 28 10.71 -12.28 -8.91
C PRO A 28 11.79 -11.93 -9.94
N ASP A 29 11.65 -10.80 -10.63
CA ASP A 29 12.59 -10.35 -11.65
C ASP A 29 13.95 -10.00 -11.03
N ALA A 30 13.95 -9.25 -9.93
CA ALA A 30 15.18 -8.86 -9.21
C ALA A 30 15.93 -10.07 -8.64
N ASN A 31 15.21 -11.07 -8.11
CA ASN A 31 15.81 -12.31 -7.64
C ASN A 31 16.41 -13.12 -8.80
N THR A 32 15.69 -13.26 -9.91
CA THR A 32 16.16 -13.96 -11.10
C THR A 32 17.42 -13.31 -11.68
N ALA A 33 17.44 -11.98 -11.73
CA ALA A 33 18.59 -11.19 -12.18
C ALA A 33 19.69 -11.01 -11.11
N LYS A 34 19.51 -11.55 -9.89
CA LYS A 34 20.43 -11.40 -8.75
C LYS A 34 20.79 -9.94 -8.44
N CYS A 35 19.80 -9.06 -8.52
CA CYS A 35 19.96 -7.64 -8.25
C CYS A 35 20.28 -7.38 -6.77
N HIS A 36 21.13 -6.39 -6.49
CA HIS A 36 21.44 -5.95 -5.12
C HIS A 36 20.27 -5.18 -4.48
N SER A 37 19.22 -4.87 -5.24
CA SER A 37 18.02 -4.15 -4.80
C SER A 37 16.98 -5.02 -4.10
N VAL A 38 17.14 -6.36 -4.08
CA VAL A 38 16.18 -7.28 -3.45
C VAL A 38 15.85 -6.88 -2.00
N PRO A 39 16.83 -6.60 -1.10
CA PRO A 39 16.51 -6.21 0.28
C PRO A 39 15.72 -4.90 0.37
N ALA A 40 15.96 -3.96 -0.56
CA ALA A 40 15.21 -2.71 -0.61
C ALA A 40 13.75 -2.94 -1.05
N LEU A 41 13.54 -3.81 -2.04
CA LEU A 41 12.20 -4.17 -2.53
C LEU A 41 11.40 -4.93 -1.46
N GLU A 42 12.03 -5.84 -0.71
CA GLU A 42 11.39 -6.56 0.40
C GLU A 42 10.98 -5.60 1.52
N LYS A 43 11.86 -4.65 1.88
CA LYS A 43 11.54 -3.61 2.86
C LYS A 43 10.39 -2.73 2.39
N MET A 44 10.42 -2.27 1.13
CA MET A 44 9.34 -1.49 0.54
C MET A 44 8.00 -2.23 0.58
N LEU A 45 8.00 -3.53 0.27
CA LEU A 45 6.79 -4.36 0.33
C LEU A 45 6.24 -4.45 1.77
N ALA A 46 7.12 -4.67 2.75
CA ALA A 46 6.73 -4.72 4.15
C ALA A 46 6.13 -3.39 4.64
N ASP A 47 6.79 -2.28 4.31
CA ASP A 47 6.34 -0.93 4.66
C ASP A 47 4.97 -0.63 4.02
N LEU A 48 4.79 -0.96 2.73
CA LEU A 48 3.52 -0.79 2.02
C LEU A 48 2.38 -1.57 2.66
N LYS A 49 2.59 -2.86 3.00
CA LYS A 49 1.59 -3.68 3.70
C LYS A 49 1.26 -3.10 5.09
N GLY A 50 2.24 -2.51 5.77
CA GLY A 50 2.02 -1.76 7.02
C GLY A 50 1.13 -0.53 6.84
N HIS A 51 1.41 0.27 5.81
CA HIS A 51 0.60 1.45 5.46
C HIS A 51 -0.83 1.07 5.08
N GLU A 52 -1.02 0.02 4.26
CA GLU A 52 -2.35 -0.47 3.86
C GLU A 52 -3.21 -0.85 5.07
N LYS A 53 -2.62 -1.53 6.06
CA LYS A 53 -3.32 -1.90 7.30
C LYS A 53 -3.73 -0.66 8.09
N ALA A 54 -2.84 0.32 8.24
CA ALA A 54 -3.13 1.56 8.97
C ALA A 54 -4.25 2.37 8.30
N ILE A 55 -4.17 2.54 6.97
CA ILE A 55 -5.18 3.29 6.20
C ILE A 55 -6.52 2.56 6.20
N SER A 56 -6.53 1.23 6.07
CA SER A 56 -7.77 0.45 6.12
C SER A 56 -8.44 0.54 7.49
N ALA A 57 -7.65 0.55 8.58
CA ALA A 57 -8.18 0.75 9.92
C ALA A 57 -8.81 2.15 10.08
N GLU A 58 -8.14 3.20 9.58
CA GLU A 58 -8.66 4.57 9.59
C GLU A 58 -9.98 4.68 8.83
N ILE A 59 -10.05 4.16 7.60
CA ILE A 59 -11.29 4.12 6.81
C ILE A 59 -12.40 3.39 7.59
N GLY A 60 -12.09 2.26 8.21
CA GLY A 60 -13.04 1.49 9.02
C GLY A 60 -13.59 2.30 10.21
N MET A 61 -12.73 3.04 10.92
CA MET A 61 -13.15 3.91 12.02
C MET A 61 -14.05 5.04 11.53
N ARG A 62 -13.70 5.70 10.42
CA ARG A 62 -14.47 6.83 9.87
C ARG A 62 -15.84 6.38 9.35
N VAL A 63 -15.92 5.22 8.69
CA VAL A 63 -17.19 4.60 8.26
C VAL A 63 -18.05 4.23 9.48
N GLY A 64 -17.46 3.60 10.50
CA GLY A 64 -18.17 3.24 11.74
C GLY A 64 -18.72 4.46 12.49
N ALA A 65 -17.96 5.57 12.49
CA ALA A 65 -18.37 6.85 13.06
C ALA A 65 -19.35 7.65 12.18
N LYS A 66 -19.72 7.15 10.98
CA LYS A 66 -20.56 7.84 9.98
C LYS A 66 -20.01 9.22 9.57
N VAL A 67 -18.68 9.35 9.50
CA VAL A 67 -18.00 10.58 9.08
C VAL A 67 -17.75 10.52 7.57
N TRP A 68 -18.45 11.35 6.80
CA TRP A 68 -18.43 11.34 5.32
C TRP A 68 -17.61 12.47 4.68
N GLU A 69 -17.16 13.42 5.50
CA GLU A 69 -16.35 14.59 5.12
C GLU A 69 -14.86 14.26 4.92
#